data_AF-A0A7S2AKC8-F1
#
_entry.id   AF-A0A7S2AKC8-F1
#
_cell.length_a   1.000
_cell.length_b   1.000
_cell.length_c   1.000
_cell.angle_alpha   90.00
_cell.angle_beta   90.00
_cell.angle_gamma   90.00
#
_symmetry.space_group_name_H-M   'P 1'
#
loop_
_entity.id
_entity.type
_entity.pdbx_description
1 polymer ?
#
loop_
_entity_poly.entity_id
_entity_poly.type
_entity_poly.pdbx_seq_one_letter_code
_entity_poly.pdbx_strand_id
1 'polypeptide(L)'
;AGRAGGAGAMFDFEDEEEGEQEEVEQEPPEVQAERAARGLERSEWKVRWDSCRELAKLGQAAAPYIHALEELAEREKDGDVRKAAVSALEALRAAGVEGTGAAAATPAD
;
A
#
# COMPACT_ATOMS: atom_id res chain seq x y z
N ALA A 1 -49.81 -49.07 -13.41
CA ALA A 1 -50.31 -48.21 -12.33
C ALA A 1 -49.36 -48.34 -11.14
N GLY A 2 -49.00 -47.22 -10.50
CA GLY A 2 -48.09 -47.13 -9.35
C GLY A 2 -46.69 -46.64 -9.76
N ARG A 3 -46.44 -45.33 -9.91
CA ARG A 3 -46.07 -44.33 -8.87
C ARG A 3 -44.88 -44.82 -8.03
N ALA A 4 -43.66 -44.32 -8.30
CA ALA A 4 -43.10 -43.01 -7.94
C ALA A 4 -42.57 -42.96 -6.49
N GLY A 5 -41.33 -42.48 -6.36
CA GLY A 5 -40.79 -41.87 -5.14
C GLY A 5 -39.66 -42.66 -4.50
N GLY A 6 -38.42 -42.22 -4.71
CA GLY A 6 -37.30 -42.70 -3.91
C GLY A 6 -35.92 -42.48 -4.51
N ALA A 7 -35.46 -41.24 -4.56
CA ALA A 7 -34.05 -40.93 -4.43
C ALA A 7 -33.97 -39.53 -3.82
N GLY A 8 -33.80 -39.51 -2.50
CA GLY A 8 -33.62 -38.30 -1.71
C GLY A 8 -32.32 -37.60 -2.08
N ALA A 9 -32.32 -36.30 -1.82
CA ALA A 9 -31.15 -35.43 -1.86
C ALA A 9 -29.97 -36.05 -1.11
N MET A 10 -28.80 -36.06 -1.75
CA MET A 10 -27.54 -36.35 -1.09
C MET A 10 -26.39 -35.78 -1.92
N PHE A 11 -25.54 -34.99 -1.25
CA PHE A 11 -24.30 -34.37 -1.73
C PHE A 11 -24.54 -33.12 -2.59
N ASP A 12 -24.95 -32.01 -1.99
CA ASP A 12 -24.21 -31.21 -0.98
C ASP A 12 -22.88 -30.74 -1.58
N PHE A 13 -22.82 -29.44 -1.77
CA PHE A 13 -21.81 -28.62 -2.41
C PHE A 13 -20.40 -28.95 -1.90
N GLU A 14 -19.72 -29.91 -2.52
CA GLU A 14 -18.26 -30.07 -2.39
C GLU A 14 -17.56 -28.99 -3.22
N ASP A 15 -17.68 -27.74 -2.80
CA ASP A 15 -16.83 -26.62 -3.23
C ASP A 15 -16.82 -25.52 -2.15
N GLU A 16 -16.53 -25.92 -0.92
CA GLU A 16 -16.07 -24.97 0.08
C GLU A 16 -14.65 -25.40 0.46
N GLU A 17 -13.72 -25.15 -0.48
CA GLU A 17 -12.42 -24.59 -0.10
C GLU A 17 -12.75 -23.33 0.72
N GLU A 18 -13.05 -23.54 2.00
CA GLU A 18 -13.06 -22.49 3.00
C GLU A 18 -11.65 -21.93 2.96
N GLY A 19 -11.51 -20.88 2.15
CA GLY A 19 -10.29 -20.12 2.04
C GLY A 19 -9.81 -19.89 3.45
N GLU A 20 -8.66 -20.47 3.74
CA GLU A 20 -7.84 -20.12 4.88
C GLU A 20 -7.71 -18.62 4.73
N GLN A 21 -8.51 -17.87 5.50
CA GLN A 21 -8.33 -16.45 5.63
C GLN A 21 -7.02 -16.37 6.38
N GLU A 22 -5.93 -16.39 5.60
CA GLU A 22 -4.56 -16.23 6.06
C GLU A 22 -4.63 -14.97 6.90
N GLU A 23 -4.62 -15.19 8.21
CA GLU A 23 -4.65 -14.15 9.21
C GLU A 23 -3.44 -13.31 8.86
N VAL A 24 -3.69 -12.20 8.16
CA VAL A 24 -2.64 -11.36 7.63
C VAL A 24 -1.95 -10.82 8.86
N GLU A 25 -0.91 -11.53 9.28
CA GLU A 25 -0.04 -11.16 10.38
C GLU A 25 0.44 -9.77 9.98
N GLN A 26 -0.18 -8.74 10.55
CA GLN A 26 0.00 -7.38 10.09
C GLN A 26 1.46 -7.05 10.35
N GLU A 27 2.30 -7.18 9.32
CA GLU A 27 3.72 -6.86 9.41
C GLU A 27 3.83 -5.47 10.01
N PRO A 28 4.77 -5.25 10.94
CA PRO A 28 4.90 -3.95 11.58
C PRO A 28 5.06 -2.89 10.49
N PRO A 29 4.47 -1.69 10.67
CA PRO A 29 4.46 -0.65 9.64
C PRO A 29 5.88 -0.24 9.23
N GLU A 30 6.87 -0.46 10.08
CA GLU A 30 8.31 -0.30 9.79
C GLU A 30 8.80 -1.26 8.68
N VAL A 31 8.41 -2.53 8.71
CA VAL A 31 8.80 -3.52 7.69
C VAL A 31 8.04 -3.27 6.39
N GLN A 32 6.78 -2.86 6.47
CA GLN A 32 6.03 -2.40 5.30
C GLN A 32 6.71 -1.19 4.65
N ALA A 33 7.21 -0.25 5.45
CA ALA A 33 7.89 0.94 4.94
C ALA A 33 9.23 0.57 4.28
N GLU A 34 9.99 -0.34 4.88
CA GLU A 34 11.22 -0.86 4.26
C GLU A 34 10.95 -1.56 2.93
N ARG A 35 9.93 -2.43 2.90
CA ARG A 35 9.54 -3.17 1.70
C ARG A 35 9.07 -2.23 0.60
N ALA A 36 8.29 -1.21 0.93
CA ALA A 36 7.88 -0.17 0.01
C ALA A 36 9.09 0.66 -0.48
N ALA A 37 10.02 1.02 0.40
CA ALA A 37 11.24 1.73 0.01
C ALA A 37 12.07 0.94 -1.01
N ARG A 38 12.22 -0.38 -0.84
CA ARG A 38 12.87 -1.27 -1.82
C ARG A 38 12.12 -1.33 -3.16
N GLY A 39 10.81 -1.08 -3.14
CA GLY A 39 9.97 -0.98 -4.32
C GLY A 39 10.25 0.28 -5.15
N LEU A 40 10.73 1.37 -4.53
CA LEU A 40 11.14 2.60 -5.22
C LEU A 40 12.31 2.40 -6.19
N GLU A 41 13.15 1.39 -5.94
CA GLU A 41 14.31 1.06 -6.79
C GLU A 41 13.97 0.05 -7.91
N ARG A 42 12.72 -0.43 -7.98
CA ARG A 42 12.31 -1.40 -9.01
C ARG A 42 12.19 -0.75 -10.38
N SER A 43 12.53 -1.51 -11.43
CA SER A 43 12.41 -1.03 -12.82
C SER A 43 10.96 -0.73 -13.24
N GLU A 44 9.99 -1.39 -12.63
CA GLU A 44 8.58 -1.18 -12.97
C GLU A 44 8.06 0.11 -12.34
N TRP A 45 7.70 1.08 -13.20
CA TRP A 45 7.09 2.34 -12.78
C TRP A 45 5.86 2.15 -11.88
N LYS A 46 5.06 1.10 -12.13
CA LYS A 46 3.87 0.79 -11.35
C LYS A 46 4.21 0.39 -9.91
N VAL A 47 5.29 -0.38 -9.72
CA VAL A 47 5.76 -0.77 -8.38
C VAL A 47 6.24 0.44 -7.62
N ARG A 48 7.03 1.32 -8.26
CA ARG A 48 7.51 2.58 -7.65
C ARG A 48 6.35 3.48 -7.24
N TRP A 49 5.36 3.62 -8.12
CA TRP A 49 4.16 4.41 -7.86
C TRP A 49 3.36 3.86 -6.67
N ASP A 50 3.17 2.54 -6.61
CA ASP A 50 2.43 1.90 -5.51
C ASP A 50 3.18 2.04 -4.19
N SER A 51 4.51 1.83 -4.22
CA SER A 51 5.39 2.05 -3.08
C SER A 51 5.36 3.46 -2.52
N CYS A 52 5.32 4.50 -3.35
CA CYS A 52 5.13 5.88 -2.88
C CYS A 52 3.82 6.02 -2.08
N ARG A 53 2.73 5.43 -2.56
CA ARG A 53 1.42 5.50 -1.89
C ARG A 53 1.39 4.67 -0.62
N GLU A 54 2.09 3.54 -0.60
CA GLU A 54 2.21 2.69 0.58
C GLU A 54 2.97 3.45 1.68
N LEU A 55 4.12 4.05 1.36
CA LEU A 55 4.86 4.92 2.28
C LEU A 55 4.00 6.08 2.80
N ALA A 56 3.25 6.75 1.93
CA ALA A 56 2.34 7.82 2.33
C ALA A 56 1.30 7.39 3.38
N LYS A 57 0.75 6.17 3.25
CA LYS A 57 -0.22 5.60 4.20
C LYS A 57 0.42 5.19 5.52
N LEU A 58 1.68 4.77 5.49
CA LEU A 58 2.43 4.31 6.65
C LEU A 58 2.83 5.45 7.60
N GLY A 59 2.82 6.70 7.13
CA GLY A 59 2.99 7.85 8.00
C GLY A 59 4.36 7.84 8.70
N GLN A 60 4.37 7.81 10.04
CA GLN A 60 5.60 7.89 10.83
C GLN A 60 6.59 6.75 10.53
N ALA A 61 6.13 5.58 10.11
CA ALA A 61 7.03 4.50 9.71
C ALA A 61 7.79 4.80 8.41
N ALA A 62 7.26 5.70 7.58
CA ALA A 62 7.92 6.17 6.36
C ALA A 62 8.89 7.35 6.59
N ALA A 63 9.00 7.88 7.81
CA ALA A 63 9.90 8.98 8.16
C ALA A 63 11.35 8.80 7.66
N PRO A 64 12.03 7.64 7.84
CA PRO A 64 13.40 7.46 7.35
C PRO A 64 13.49 7.41 5.82
N TYR A 65 12.38 7.18 5.11
CA TYR A 65 12.33 7.05 3.66
C TYR A 65 11.86 8.31 2.94
N ILE A 66 11.63 9.42 3.67
CA ILE A 66 11.30 10.72 3.08
C ILE A 66 12.38 11.14 2.07
N HIS A 67 13.65 10.99 2.43
CA HIS A 67 14.74 11.35 1.52
C HIS A 67 14.75 10.51 0.23
N ALA A 68 14.36 9.24 0.32
CA ALA A 68 14.23 8.38 -0.86
C ALA A 68 13.09 8.83 -1.77
N LEU A 69 11.98 9.32 -1.20
CA LEU A 69 10.87 9.90 -1.96
C LEU A 69 11.25 11.23 -2.60
N GLU A 70 12.02 12.09 -1.92
CA GLU A 70 12.57 13.33 -2.48
C GLU A 70 13.50 13.04 -3.66
N GLU A 71 14.44 12.11 -3.47
CA GLU A 71 15.36 11.72 -4.54
C GLU A 71 14.59 11.13 -5.74
N LEU A 72 13.56 10.32 -5.50
CA LEU A 72 12.69 9.82 -6.57
C LEU A 72 11.99 10.98 -7.28
N ALA A 73 11.42 11.94 -6.55
CA ALA A 73 10.77 13.09 -7.16
C ALA A 73 11.72 13.93 -8.03
N GLU A 74 13.02 13.96 -7.74
CA GLU A 74 14.00 14.70 -8.52
C GLU A 74 14.57 13.91 -9.71
N ARG A 75 14.95 12.65 -9.47
CA ARG A 75 15.66 11.81 -10.46
C ARG A 75 14.72 11.10 -11.42
N GLU A 76 13.45 10.96 -11.06
CA GLU A 76 12.53 10.14 -11.82
C GLU A 76 12.14 10.76 -13.17
N LYS A 77 12.18 9.94 -14.22
CA LYS A 77 11.85 10.40 -15.57
C LYS A 77 10.34 10.39 -15.80
N ASP A 78 9.65 9.38 -15.28
CA ASP A 78 8.21 9.25 -15.40
C ASP A 78 7.48 10.34 -14.60
N GLY A 79 6.66 11.13 -15.28
CA GLY A 79 5.91 12.23 -14.65
C GLY A 79 4.90 11.74 -13.60
N ASP A 80 4.30 10.57 -13.81
CA ASP A 80 3.30 10.01 -12.88
C ASP A 80 3.93 9.50 -11.58
N VAL A 81 5.09 8.85 -11.66
CA VAL A 81 5.85 8.39 -10.48
C VAL A 81 6.35 9.60 -9.69
N ARG A 82 6.82 10.63 -10.38
CA ARG A 82 7.23 11.90 -9.78
C ARG A 82 6.10 12.56 -8.99
N LYS A 83 4.92 12.68 -9.60
CA LYS A 83 3.73 13.21 -8.92
C LYS A 83 3.35 12.38 -7.71
N ALA A 84 3.42 11.05 -7.81
CA ALA A 84 3.13 10.17 -6.69
C ALA A 84 4.12 10.33 -5.54
N ALA A 85 5.41 10.54 -5.83
CA ALA A 85 6.41 10.83 -4.82
C ALA A 85 6.14 12.17 -4.11
N VAL A 86 5.84 13.23 -4.87
CA VAL A 86 5.47 14.53 -4.30
C VAL A 86 4.20 14.43 -3.45
N SER A 87 3.14 13.78 -3.96
CA SER A 87 1.92 13.57 -3.19
C SER A 87 2.14 12.71 -1.94
N ALA A 88 3.07 11.74 -1.99
CA ALA A 88 3.45 10.97 -0.82
C ALA A 88 4.14 11.84 0.23
N LEU A 89 5.07 12.70 -0.17
CA LEU A 89 5.72 13.67 0.70
C LEU A 89 4.72 14.64 1.34
N GLU A 90 3.76 15.15 0.55
CA GLU A 90 2.68 16.00 1.05
C GLU A 90 1.78 15.27 2.06
N ALA A 91 1.42 14.02 1.79
CA ALA A 91 0.64 13.20 2.70
C ALA A 91 1.40 12.89 4.00
N LEU A 92 2.70 12.62 3.92
CA LEU A 92 3.56 12.43 5.10
C LEU A 92 3.65 13.71 5.93
N ARG A 93 3.83 14.88 5.29
CA ARG A 93 3.76 16.17 5.97
C ARG A 93 2.41 16.41 6.62
N ALA A 94 1.30 16.10 5.92
CA ALA A 94 -0.04 16.21 6.48
C ALA A 94 -0.28 15.26 7.67
N ALA A 95 0.38 14.11 7.68
CA ALA A 95 0.39 13.16 8.79
C ALA A 95 1.34 13.60 9.94
N GLY A 96 2.01 14.75 9.84
CA GLY A 96 2.95 15.25 10.86
C GLY A 96 4.33 14.58 10.82
N VAL A 97 4.65 13.90 9.72
CA VAL A 97 5.92 13.21 9.49
C VAL A 97 6.84 14.18 8.77
N GLU A 98 7.36 15.13 9.53
CA GLU A 98 8.28 16.14 9.00
C GLU A 98 9.70 15.68 9.27
N GLY A 99 10.43 15.34 8.20
CA GLY A 99 11.88 15.18 8.24
C GLY A 99 12.45 16.42 8.93
N THR A 100 13.11 16.21 10.06
CA THR A 100 13.46 17.23 11.05
C THR A 100 13.92 18.57 10.45
N GLY A 101 13.09 19.62 10.57
CA GLY A 101 13.55 20.99 10.33
C GLY A 101 12.49 22.00 9.89
N ALA A 102 11.98 22.75 10.86
CA ALA A 102 11.52 24.14 10.72
C ALA A 102 10.16 24.42 10.03
N ALA A 103 9.17 24.65 10.89
CA ALA A 103 8.34 25.86 10.97
C ALA A 103 7.58 26.34 9.71
N ALA A 104 6.26 26.39 9.90
CA ALA A 104 5.33 27.35 9.31
C ALA A 104 5.06 27.24 7.80
N ALA A 105 4.01 26.49 7.46
CA ALA A 105 3.13 26.89 6.38
C ALA A 105 1.68 26.68 6.86
N THR A 106 1.15 27.74 7.45
CA THR A 106 -0.28 28.00 7.58
C THR A 106 -0.98 27.64 6.26
N PRO A 107 -2.11 26.91 6.26
CA PRO A 107 -2.94 26.80 5.08
C PRO A 107 -3.45 28.20 4.73
N ALA A 108 -3.15 28.66 3.51
CA ALA A 108 -3.64 29.92 2.99
C ALA A 108 -5.14 29.82 2.66
N ASP A 109 -5.87 30.79 3.22
CA ASP A 109 -7.13 31.43 2.82
C ASP A 109 -7.88 30.89 1.59
#